data_AF-A0A850B9E4-F1
#
_entry.id   AF-A0A850B9E4-F1
#
_cell.length_a   1.000
_cell.length_b   1.000
_cell.length_c   1.000
_cell.angle_alpha   90.00
_cell.angle_beta   90.00
_cell.angle_gamma   90.00
#
_symmetry.space_group_name_H-M   'P 1'
#
loop_
_entity.id
_entity.type
_entity.pdbx_description
1 polymer ?
#
loop_
_entity_poly.entity_id
_entity_poly.type
_entity_poly.pdbx_seq_one_letter_code
_entity_poly.pdbx_strand_id
1 'polypeptide(L)'
;MRLFVCAAALFGLSFFASPVRAQEQGKVLITEDFESGYTGWSVLGDAARLSIATDPEYVKSGKASLKYEYPLQPGELSALVRTVEAAPPTDMKTIRFWAKASGRVLLVVALDEHGGGRYIAQAFLPSGTWQQVELSLSDFVLSTGKDDPKDPNGKLDIDKVASLGFIDMSQILISMGDPDFLSLLGLELGQRTIYIDLLRAESTSLPSPAANPNEIVIDSFIRPFLGWFFTGAVEAQLTTGEPLKVRGMKMSFVAEEGKIAAAVRMLTPGKLASASALCLTAAADKATTLLVQVEETSGGKYNGFVALEDGRVVKEATIKFSEMTASDDSKDDNGKLDPGQIKQLVLIDGAFLTGSPGRNTLWVGNVRARR
;
A
#
# COMPACT_ATOMS: atom_id res chain seq x y z
N MET A 1 -11.21 56.09 -43.57
CA MET A 1 -11.55 56.02 -42.14
C MET A 1 -12.80 55.14 -42.02
N ARG A 2 -12.63 53.85 -41.74
CA ARG A 2 -13.70 52.84 -41.75
C ARG A 2 -14.17 52.59 -40.31
N LEU A 3 -15.46 52.78 -40.06
CA LEU A 3 -16.13 52.43 -38.80
C LEU A 3 -16.43 50.91 -38.78
N PHE A 4 -16.02 50.26 -37.70
CA PHE A 4 -16.35 48.88 -37.35
C PHE A 4 -17.67 48.84 -36.56
N VAL A 5 -18.54 47.90 -36.89
CA VAL A 5 -19.74 47.53 -36.10
C VAL A 5 -19.48 46.16 -35.48
N CYS A 6 -19.57 46.09 -34.15
CA CYS A 6 -19.41 44.89 -33.33
C CYS A 6 -20.62 43.94 -33.45
N ALA A 7 -20.33 42.65 -33.60
CA ALA A 7 -21.30 41.56 -33.39
C ALA A 7 -21.01 40.90 -32.03
N ALA A 8 -22.02 40.85 -31.16
CA ALA A 8 -21.99 40.13 -29.89
C ALA A 8 -22.56 38.72 -30.09
N ALA A 9 -21.81 37.69 -29.67
CA ALA A 9 -22.27 36.31 -29.62
C ALA A 9 -22.52 35.91 -28.16
N LEU A 10 -23.76 35.52 -27.83
CA LEU A 10 -24.14 34.91 -26.56
C LEU A 10 -23.64 33.47 -26.52
N PHE A 11 -22.76 33.14 -25.57
CA PHE A 11 -22.46 31.75 -25.17
C PHE A 11 -23.32 31.39 -23.95
N GLY A 12 -24.25 30.45 -24.12
CA GLY A 12 -24.99 29.83 -23.02
C GLY A 12 -24.13 28.77 -22.34
N LEU A 13 -23.67 29.05 -21.11
CA LEU A 13 -23.07 28.05 -20.22
C LEU A 13 -24.19 27.29 -19.50
N SER A 14 -24.43 26.04 -19.91
CA SER A 14 -25.22 25.09 -19.13
C SER A 14 -24.32 24.43 -18.08
N PHE A 15 -24.44 24.87 -16.82
CA PHE A 15 -23.85 24.16 -15.69
C PHE A 15 -24.67 22.89 -15.43
N PHE A 16 -24.15 21.72 -15.80
CA PHE A 16 -24.66 20.45 -15.30
C PHE A 16 -24.25 20.32 -13.84
N ALA A 17 -25.15 20.67 -12.92
CA ALA A 17 -25.02 20.31 -11.52
C ALA A 17 -25.07 18.78 -11.41
N SER A 18 -23.90 18.15 -11.26
CA SER A 18 -23.86 16.74 -10.87
C SER A 18 -24.41 16.64 -9.45
N PRO A 19 -25.42 15.79 -9.19
CA PRO A 19 -25.94 15.63 -7.84
C PRO A 19 -24.82 15.07 -6.96
N VAL A 20 -24.41 15.88 -5.98
CA VAL A 20 -23.59 15.38 -4.85
C VAL A 20 -24.45 14.35 -4.15
N ARG A 21 -24.21 13.06 -4.41
CA ARG A 21 -24.77 12.00 -3.57
C ARG A 21 -24.19 12.19 -2.18
N ALA A 22 -25.02 12.60 -1.22
CA ALA A 22 -24.69 12.55 0.19
C ALA A 22 -24.32 11.09 0.50
N GLN A 23 -23.04 10.83 0.73
CA GLN A 23 -22.58 9.53 1.19
C GLN A 23 -23.19 9.35 2.58
N GLU A 24 -24.01 8.31 2.77
CA GLU A 24 -24.58 8.00 4.09
C GLU A 24 -23.44 7.95 5.10
N GLN A 25 -23.50 8.85 6.09
CA GLN A 25 -22.61 8.80 7.24
C GLN A 25 -22.92 7.50 7.98
N GLY A 26 -22.08 6.49 7.81
CA GLY A 26 -22.31 5.22 8.50
C GLY A 26 -22.05 5.37 9.98
N LYS A 27 -22.53 4.38 10.71
CA LYS A 27 -22.41 4.32 12.15
C LYS A 27 -20.94 4.08 12.51
N VAL A 28 -20.41 4.93 13.38
CA VAL A 28 -19.13 4.67 14.06
C VAL A 28 -19.38 3.61 15.12
N LEU A 29 -18.61 2.53 15.06
CA LEU A 29 -18.78 1.33 15.86
C LEU A 29 -17.80 1.29 17.03
N ILE A 30 -16.55 1.70 16.77
CA ILE A 30 -15.47 1.82 17.74
C ILE A 30 -14.77 3.16 17.47
N THR A 31 -14.35 3.87 18.52
CA THR A 31 -13.48 5.05 18.41
C THR A 31 -12.43 5.00 19.51
N GLU A 32 -11.17 5.21 19.13
CA GLU A 32 -10.05 5.43 20.03
C GLU A 32 -9.40 6.76 19.64
N ASP A 33 -9.60 7.80 20.45
CA ASP A 33 -8.97 9.12 20.32
C ASP A 33 -7.85 9.35 21.33
N PHE A 34 -7.61 8.37 22.21
CA PHE A 34 -6.54 8.35 23.21
C PHE A 34 -6.55 9.48 24.25
N GLU A 35 -7.62 10.27 24.31
CA GLU A 35 -7.78 11.39 25.27
C GLU A 35 -7.80 10.92 26.73
N SER A 36 -8.24 9.68 26.95
CA SER A 36 -8.33 9.05 28.27
C SER A 36 -7.21 8.02 28.52
N GLY A 37 -6.18 7.98 27.67
CA GLY A 37 -5.10 7.00 27.74
C GLY A 37 -5.20 5.90 26.68
N TYR A 38 -4.54 4.76 26.94
CA TYR A 38 -4.38 3.65 25.99
C TYR A 38 -4.89 2.31 26.53
N THR A 39 -5.90 2.31 27.40
CA THR A 39 -6.50 1.07 27.95
C THR A 39 -6.85 0.07 26.84
N GLY A 40 -6.52 -1.21 27.05
CA GLY A 40 -6.71 -2.27 26.05
C GLY A 40 -5.58 -2.40 25.02
N TRP A 41 -4.63 -1.45 25.01
CA TRP A 41 -3.42 -1.52 24.20
C TRP A 41 -2.24 -2.02 25.00
N SER A 42 -1.38 -2.77 24.32
CA SER A 42 -0.16 -3.35 24.86
C SER A 42 0.90 -3.42 23.76
N VAL A 43 2.14 -3.66 24.13
CA VAL A 43 3.23 -3.92 23.19
C VAL A 43 3.77 -5.32 23.38
N LEU A 44 4.13 -5.95 22.27
CA LEU A 44 4.99 -7.14 22.23
C LEU A 44 6.42 -6.67 21.92
N GLY A 45 7.41 -7.38 22.46
CA GLY A 45 8.84 -7.05 22.31
C GLY A 45 9.40 -6.33 23.54
N ASP A 46 10.51 -6.84 24.08
CA ASP A 46 11.06 -6.40 25.38
C ASP A 46 11.56 -4.95 25.37
N ALA A 47 11.98 -4.46 24.21
CA ALA A 47 12.48 -3.10 24.02
C ALA A 47 11.38 -2.11 23.57
N ALA A 48 10.17 -2.58 23.26
CA ALA A 48 9.07 -1.74 22.83
C ALA A 48 8.45 -0.95 24.00
N ARG A 49 7.98 0.26 23.74
CA ARG A 49 7.34 1.12 24.74
C ARG A 49 6.07 1.74 24.19
N LEU A 50 5.10 1.93 25.09
CA LEU A 50 3.81 2.56 24.81
C LEU A 50 3.61 3.74 25.75
N SER A 51 3.20 4.88 25.21
CA SER A 51 2.90 6.09 25.98
C SER A 51 1.88 6.97 25.24
N ILE A 52 1.45 8.06 25.88
CA ILE A 52 0.64 9.10 25.23
C ILE A 52 1.53 10.27 24.86
N ALA A 53 1.40 10.76 23.63
CA ALA A 53 1.98 12.03 23.21
C ALA A 53 0.93 13.14 23.32
N THR A 54 1.35 14.29 23.88
CA THR A 54 0.49 15.48 24.04
C THR A 54 1.06 16.73 23.38
N ASP A 55 2.23 16.61 22.73
CA ASP A 55 2.79 17.69 21.92
C ASP A 55 1.92 17.88 20.67
N PRO A 56 1.45 19.11 20.36
CA PRO A 56 0.64 19.37 19.16
C PRO A 56 1.25 18.89 17.84
N GLU A 57 2.58 18.76 17.72
CA GLU A 57 3.22 18.22 16.51
C GLU A 57 2.93 16.72 16.29
N TYR A 58 2.64 16.00 17.39
CA TYR A 58 2.40 14.57 17.44
C TYR A 58 0.96 14.24 17.82
N VAL A 59 0.04 15.19 17.74
CA VAL A 59 -1.41 15.00 17.93
C VAL A 59 -2.13 15.39 16.64
N LYS A 60 -2.90 14.49 16.04
CA LYS A 60 -3.61 14.79 14.79
C LYS A 60 -4.92 15.54 15.07
N SER A 61 -5.59 15.20 16.16
CA SER A 61 -6.84 15.77 16.63
C SER A 61 -6.92 15.71 18.15
N GLY A 62 -7.65 16.64 18.77
CA GLY A 62 -7.80 16.65 20.22
C GLY A 62 -6.52 17.11 20.93
N LYS A 63 -6.11 16.38 21.97
CA LYS A 63 -4.96 16.70 22.84
C LYS A 63 -4.01 15.53 23.05
N ALA A 64 -4.36 14.34 22.60
CA ALA A 64 -3.57 13.13 22.83
C ALA A 64 -3.46 12.27 21.57
N SER A 65 -2.36 11.54 21.45
CA SER A 65 -2.22 10.43 20.51
C SER A 65 -1.47 9.28 21.16
N LEU A 66 -1.63 8.07 20.61
CA LEU A 66 -0.88 6.91 21.05
C LEU A 66 0.52 6.93 20.46
N LYS A 67 1.56 6.87 21.31
CA LYS A 67 2.97 6.79 20.91
C LYS A 67 3.51 5.38 21.14
N TYR A 68 3.90 4.73 20.05
CA TYR A 68 4.54 3.42 20.03
C TYR A 68 6.00 3.56 19.61
N GLU A 69 6.92 3.15 20.49
CA GLU A 69 8.37 3.21 20.28
C GLU A 69 8.96 1.81 20.27
N TYR A 70 9.85 1.51 19.33
CA TYR A 70 10.51 0.21 19.21
C TYR A 70 11.86 0.35 18.49
N PRO A 71 12.84 -0.52 18.78
CA PRO A 71 14.07 -0.57 18.00
C PRO A 71 13.83 -1.32 16.69
N LEU A 72 14.46 -0.84 15.62
CA LEU A 72 14.56 -1.54 14.35
C LEU A 72 15.99 -2.08 14.22
N GLN A 73 16.21 -3.32 14.63
CA GLN A 73 17.53 -3.98 14.64
C GLN A 73 17.39 -5.51 14.51
N PRO A 74 18.46 -6.23 14.09
CA PRO A 74 18.44 -7.70 13.98
C PRO A 74 18.03 -8.39 15.27
N GLY A 75 17.14 -9.39 15.15
CA GLY A 75 16.65 -10.20 16.26
C GLY A 75 15.54 -9.56 17.10
N GLU A 76 15.19 -8.29 16.86
CA GLU A 76 14.06 -7.65 17.52
C GLU A 76 12.79 -7.77 16.67
N LEU A 77 11.71 -8.18 17.32
CA LEU A 77 10.37 -8.13 16.77
C LEU A 77 9.43 -7.52 17.80
N SER A 78 8.85 -6.38 17.44
CA SER A 78 7.90 -5.66 18.26
C SER A 78 6.59 -5.43 17.52
N ALA A 79 5.49 -5.44 18.27
CA ALA A 79 4.16 -5.14 17.74
C ALA A 79 3.38 -4.29 18.74
N LEU A 80 2.54 -3.39 18.24
CA LEU A 80 1.51 -2.73 19.03
C LEU A 80 0.20 -3.50 18.87
N VAL A 81 -0.41 -3.91 19.98
CA VAL A 81 -1.57 -4.79 19.97
C VAL A 81 -2.70 -4.21 20.81
N ARG A 82 -3.88 -4.08 20.22
CA ARG A 82 -5.14 -3.82 20.91
C ARG A 82 -5.90 -5.13 21.08
N THR A 83 -6.13 -5.54 22.31
CA THR A 83 -6.99 -6.69 22.60
C THR A 83 -8.46 -6.29 22.45
N VAL A 84 -9.27 -7.17 21.87
CA VAL A 84 -10.71 -6.99 21.69
C VAL A 84 -11.43 -7.87 22.70
N GLU A 85 -11.84 -7.29 23.84
CA GLU A 85 -12.43 -8.04 24.96
C GLU A 85 -13.83 -8.60 24.66
N ALA A 86 -14.58 -7.93 23.80
CA ALA A 86 -15.90 -8.35 23.34
C ALA A 86 -15.90 -8.45 21.82
N ALA A 87 -16.64 -9.42 21.26
CA ALA A 87 -16.76 -9.62 19.82
C ALA A 87 -17.04 -8.27 19.12
N PRO A 88 -16.25 -7.90 18.08
CA PRO A 88 -16.49 -6.66 17.36
C PRO A 88 -17.88 -6.63 16.73
N PRO A 89 -18.44 -5.44 16.50
CA PRO A 89 -19.70 -5.33 15.76
C PRO A 89 -19.55 -5.92 14.35
N THR A 90 -20.41 -6.89 14.03
CA THR A 90 -20.34 -7.66 12.77
C THR A 90 -20.69 -6.84 11.53
N ASP A 91 -21.22 -5.63 11.71
CA ASP A 91 -21.48 -4.67 10.65
C ASP A 91 -20.27 -3.78 10.31
N MET A 92 -19.10 -4.00 10.94
CA MET A 92 -17.84 -3.36 10.58
C MET A 92 -17.49 -3.65 9.12
N LYS A 93 -17.18 -2.59 8.36
CA LYS A 93 -16.72 -2.69 6.96
C LYS A 93 -15.40 -1.99 6.72
N THR A 94 -15.07 -1.03 7.58
CA THR A 94 -13.93 -0.16 7.41
C THR A 94 -13.22 0.08 8.74
N ILE A 95 -11.90 0.12 8.70
CA ILE A 95 -11.02 0.61 9.76
C ILE A 95 -10.33 1.86 9.24
N ARG A 96 -10.40 2.97 9.97
CA ARG A 96 -9.69 4.21 9.67
C ARG A 96 -8.85 4.64 10.84
N PHE A 97 -7.71 5.24 10.58
CA PHE A 97 -6.90 5.89 11.61
C PHE A 97 -5.97 6.90 10.95
N TRP A 98 -5.42 7.80 11.74
CA TRP A 98 -4.29 8.61 11.36
C TRP A 98 -3.02 8.01 11.94
N ALA A 99 -1.94 8.01 11.16
CA ALA A 99 -0.62 7.61 11.64
C ALA A 99 0.46 8.59 11.17
N LYS A 100 1.48 8.80 12.01
CA LYS A 100 2.71 9.54 11.68
C LYS A 100 3.89 8.72 12.19
N ALA A 101 4.94 8.58 11.40
CA ALA A 101 6.12 7.82 11.78
C ALA A 101 7.38 8.70 11.81
N SER A 102 8.34 8.40 12.69
CA SER A 102 9.63 9.11 12.77
C SER A 102 10.56 8.79 11.60
N GLY A 103 10.30 7.70 10.89
CA GLY A 103 10.92 7.31 9.65
C GLY A 103 9.88 6.76 8.67
N ARG A 104 10.32 6.34 7.49
CA ARG A 104 9.47 5.58 6.58
C ARG A 104 9.12 4.23 7.20
N VAL A 105 7.85 3.86 7.18
CA VAL A 105 7.36 2.60 7.75
C VAL A 105 6.45 1.93 6.74
N LEU A 106 6.66 0.62 6.51
CA LEU A 106 5.62 -0.22 5.93
C LEU A 106 4.80 -0.81 7.08
N LEU A 107 3.67 -0.17 7.35
CA LEU A 107 2.78 -0.57 8.42
C LEU A 107 1.97 -1.78 7.96
N VAL A 108 2.13 -2.90 8.65
CA VAL A 108 1.22 -4.03 8.60
C VAL A 108 0.15 -3.82 9.66
N VAL A 109 -1.10 -3.87 9.23
CA VAL A 109 -2.27 -3.91 10.11
C VAL A 109 -2.77 -5.34 10.13
N ALA A 110 -2.77 -5.97 11.30
CA ALA A 110 -3.16 -7.36 11.49
C ALA A 110 -4.49 -7.47 12.24
N LEU A 111 -5.36 -8.38 11.80
CA LEU A 111 -6.53 -8.83 12.54
C LEU A 111 -6.31 -10.31 12.85
N ASP A 112 -6.22 -10.67 14.12
CA ASP A 112 -6.12 -12.06 14.56
C ASP A 112 -7.47 -12.53 15.08
N GLU A 113 -7.90 -13.71 14.65
CA GLU A 113 -9.13 -14.35 15.11
C GLU A 113 -8.86 -15.31 16.27
N HIS A 114 -9.81 -15.40 17.19
CA HIS A 114 -9.78 -16.43 18.22
C HIS A 114 -9.95 -17.83 17.60
N GLY A 115 -8.86 -18.61 17.56
CA GLY A 115 -8.84 -19.95 17.00
C GLY A 115 -9.01 -20.01 15.47
N GLY A 116 -8.78 -18.88 14.79
CA GLY A 116 -8.91 -18.73 13.34
C GLY A 116 -7.64 -18.19 12.69
N GLY A 117 -7.81 -17.52 11.54
CA GLY A 117 -6.72 -16.97 10.75
C GLY A 117 -6.13 -15.68 11.30
N ARG A 118 -4.95 -15.34 10.77
CA ARG A 118 -4.39 -13.99 10.83
C ARG A 118 -4.57 -13.31 9.48
N TYR A 119 -5.19 -12.15 9.47
CA TYR A 119 -5.43 -11.37 8.26
C TYR A 119 -4.63 -10.08 8.30
N ILE A 120 -3.91 -9.78 7.22
CA ILE A 120 -3.03 -8.62 7.16
C ILE A 120 -3.39 -7.69 6.00
N ALA A 121 -3.32 -6.39 6.26
CA ALA A 121 -3.32 -5.34 5.27
C ALA A 121 -2.05 -4.48 5.43
N GLN A 122 -1.69 -3.72 4.40
CA GLN A 122 -0.46 -2.93 4.40
C GLN A 122 -0.73 -1.47 4.04
N ALA A 123 -0.02 -0.56 4.69
CA ALA A 123 -0.03 0.86 4.41
C ALA A 123 1.38 1.45 4.52
N PHE A 124 1.79 2.23 3.52
CA PHE A 124 3.02 3.01 3.60
C PHE A 124 2.79 4.29 4.40
N LEU A 125 3.66 4.55 5.37
CA LEU A 125 3.73 5.78 6.11
C LEU A 125 5.00 6.56 5.71
N PRO A 126 4.86 7.74 5.08
CA PRO A 126 6.01 8.62 4.87
C PRO A 126 6.54 9.16 6.21
N SER A 127 7.84 9.45 6.25
CA SER A 127 8.47 10.03 7.44
C SER A 127 7.89 11.41 7.79
N GLY A 128 7.67 11.64 9.08
CA GLY A 128 7.35 12.96 9.64
C GLY A 128 5.96 13.52 9.29
N THR A 129 5.15 12.80 8.51
CA THR A 129 3.87 13.31 7.99
C THR A 129 2.70 12.49 8.52
N TRP A 130 1.64 13.18 8.94
CA TRP A 130 0.37 12.54 9.26
C TRP A 130 -0.31 12.03 7.99
N GLN A 131 -0.58 10.73 7.97
CA GLN A 131 -1.23 10.03 6.89
C GLN A 131 -2.51 9.37 7.40
N GLN A 132 -3.64 9.65 6.77
CA GLN A 132 -4.87 8.90 7.02
C GLN A 132 -4.79 7.56 6.30
N VAL A 133 -5.02 6.48 7.03
CA VAL A 133 -5.11 5.11 6.51
C VAL A 133 -6.58 4.69 6.57
N GLU A 134 -7.07 4.09 5.48
CA GLU A 134 -8.46 3.64 5.34
C GLU A 134 -8.51 2.24 4.75
N LEU A 135 -8.77 1.24 5.58
CA LEU A 135 -8.79 -0.16 5.18
C LEU A 135 -10.23 -0.66 5.14
N SER A 136 -10.63 -1.24 4.02
CA SER A 136 -11.81 -2.08 3.92
C SER A 136 -11.47 -3.51 4.33
N LEU A 137 -12.46 -4.30 4.75
CA LEU A 137 -12.22 -5.71 5.08
C LEU A 137 -11.63 -6.51 3.91
N SER A 138 -11.95 -6.14 2.67
CA SER A 138 -11.38 -6.76 1.47
C SER A 138 -9.91 -6.40 1.19
N ASP A 139 -9.34 -5.43 1.90
CA ASP A 139 -7.91 -5.11 1.81
C ASP A 139 -7.05 -6.08 2.61
N PHE A 140 -7.67 -6.88 3.49
CA PHE A 140 -6.98 -7.86 4.31
C PHE A 140 -6.83 -9.20 3.59
N VAL A 141 -5.65 -9.80 3.71
CA VAL A 141 -5.29 -11.08 3.10
C VAL A 141 -4.90 -12.05 4.21
N LEU A 142 -5.34 -13.30 4.10
CA LEU A 142 -4.94 -14.37 5.01
C LEU A 142 -3.42 -14.56 4.96
N SER A 143 -2.77 -14.50 6.11
CA SER A 143 -1.37 -14.85 6.29
C SER A 143 -1.21 -16.37 6.24
N THR A 144 -0.36 -16.86 5.35
CA THR A 144 -0.19 -18.31 5.06
C THR A 144 1.21 -18.81 5.37
N GLY A 145 1.95 -18.10 6.23
CA GLY A 145 3.23 -18.56 6.74
C GLY A 145 3.13 -19.94 7.37
N LYS A 146 4.27 -20.66 7.38
CA LYS A 146 4.35 -22.01 7.92
C LYS A 146 3.76 -22.10 9.34
N ASP A 147 4.14 -21.13 10.17
CA ASP A 147 3.77 -21.02 11.58
C ASP A 147 2.56 -20.11 11.83
N ASP A 148 1.92 -19.60 10.78
CA ASP A 148 0.71 -18.80 10.92
C ASP A 148 -0.49 -19.68 11.31
N PRO A 149 -1.41 -19.16 12.16
CA PRO A 149 -2.67 -19.81 12.48
C PRO A 149 -3.41 -20.21 11.21
N LYS A 150 -3.91 -21.45 11.18
CA LYS A 150 -4.69 -21.95 10.06
C LYS A 150 -6.12 -21.46 10.18
N ASP A 151 -6.65 -20.95 9.08
CA ASP A 151 -8.05 -20.58 8.98
C ASP A 151 -8.87 -21.69 8.25
N PRO A 152 -9.89 -22.28 8.87
CA PRO A 152 -10.65 -23.38 8.28
C PRO A 152 -11.46 -23.02 7.02
N ASN A 153 -11.90 -21.76 6.86
CA ASN A 153 -12.85 -21.36 5.81
C ASN A 153 -12.27 -20.40 4.75
N GLY A 154 -11.04 -19.93 4.94
CA GLY A 154 -10.34 -18.96 4.10
C GLY A 154 -10.92 -17.55 4.15
N LYS A 155 -11.65 -17.15 5.20
CA LYS A 155 -12.43 -15.90 5.28
C LYS A 155 -12.33 -15.23 6.64
N LEU A 156 -12.16 -13.91 6.60
CA LEU A 156 -12.17 -13.07 7.80
C LEU A 156 -13.57 -13.07 8.46
N ASP A 157 -13.67 -13.73 9.60
CA ASP A 157 -14.81 -13.84 10.50
C ASP A 157 -14.76 -12.71 11.55
N ILE A 158 -15.40 -11.58 11.25
CA ILE A 158 -15.34 -10.35 12.08
C ILE A 158 -15.79 -10.57 13.53
N ASP A 159 -16.79 -11.42 13.75
CA ASP A 159 -17.27 -11.78 15.09
C ASP A 159 -16.24 -12.57 15.92
N LYS A 160 -15.18 -13.07 15.29
CA LYS A 160 -14.09 -13.80 15.95
C LYS A 160 -12.80 -13.00 16.11
N VAL A 161 -12.71 -11.78 15.58
CA VAL A 161 -11.50 -10.96 15.71
C VAL A 161 -11.25 -10.67 17.19
N ALA A 162 -10.10 -11.13 17.68
CA ALA A 162 -9.66 -11.05 19.07
C ALA A 162 -8.60 -9.96 19.29
N SER A 163 -7.86 -9.58 18.25
CA SER A 163 -6.91 -8.47 18.35
C SER A 163 -6.72 -7.72 17.04
N LEU A 164 -6.37 -6.44 17.19
CA LEU A 164 -5.85 -5.58 16.13
C LEU A 164 -4.38 -5.29 16.41
N GLY A 165 -3.50 -5.57 15.46
CA GLY A 165 -2.06 -5.37 15.57
C GLY A 165 -1.51 -4.36 14.57
N PHE A 166 -0.45 -3.67 14.97
CA PHE A 166 0.36 -2.81 14.10
C PHE A 166 1.82 -3.25 14.18
N ILE A 167 2.41 -3.56 13.03
CA ILE A 167 3.78 -4.07 12.93
C ILE A 167 4.50 -3.29 11.81
N ASP A 168 5.74 -2.86 12.06
CA ASP A 168 6.62 -2.42 10.96
C ASP A 168 7.21 -3.66 10.27
N MET A 169 6.84 -3.87 9.00
CA MET A 169 7.33 -5.00 8.19
C MET A 169 8.86 -5.02 8.08
N SER A 170 9.51 -3.87 8.24
CA SER A 170 10.97 -3.77 8.21
C SER A 170 11.63 -4.67 9.27
N GLN A 171 10.97 -4.90 10.42
CA GLN A 171 11.47 -5.82 11.46
C GLN A 171 11.51 -7.28 10.99
N ILE A 172 10.49 -7.70 10.22
CA ILE A 172 10.42 -9.05 9.64
C ILE A 172 11.50 -9.20 8.57
N LEU A 173 11.64 -8.20 7.69
CA LEU A 173 12.65 -8.22 6.64
C LEU A 173 14.07 -8.27 7.21
N ILE A 174 14.36 -7.50 8.27
CA ILE A 174 15.63 -7.54 8.99
C ILE A 174 15.89 -8.90 9.63
N SER A 175 14.85 -9.53 10.19
CA SER A 175 14.98 -10.84 10.84
C SER A 175 15.19 -11.98 9.83
N MET A 176 14.70 -11.83 8.61
CA MET A 176 14.83 -12.83 7.54
C MET A 176 16.06 -12.61 6.64
N GLY A 177 16.59 -11.39 6.62
CA GLY A 177 17.53 -10.94 5.61
C GLY A 177 18.99 -11.22 5.94
N ASP A 178 19.73 -11.60 4.90
CA ASP A 178 21.18 -11.43 4.85
C ASP A 178 21.54 -9.92 4.82
N PRO A 179 22.65 -9.45 5.43
CA PRO A 179 23.00 -8.03 5.46
C PRO A 179 23.06 -7.36 4.09
N ASP A 180 23.48 -8.09 3.05
CA ASP A 180 23.52 -7.54 1.68
C ASP A 180 22.11 -7.23 1.18
N PHE A 181 21.14 -8.12 1.44
CA PHE A 181 19.73 -7.87 1.11
C PHE A 181 19.17 -6.64 1.84
N LEU A 182 19.49 -6.46 3.13
CA LEU A 182 19.03 -5.30 3.89
C LEU A 182 19.61 -3.98 3.35
N SER A 183 20.87 -4.02 2.90
CA SER A 183 21.52 -2.90 2.22
C SER A 183 20.80 -2.53 0.92
N LEU A 184 20.41 -3.53 0.10
CA LEU A 184 19.63 -3.31 -1.12
C LEU A 184 18.29 -2.60 -0.85
N LEU A 185 17.65 -2.93 0.27
CA LEU A 185 16.37 -2.31 0.68
C LEU A 185 16.55 -0.89 1.22
N GLY A 186 17.77 -0.47 1.57
CA GLY A 186 18.05 0.82 2.18
C GLY A 186 17.43 0.99 3.56
N LEU A 187 17.24 -0.10 4.32
CA LEU A 187 16.65 -0.04 5.66
C LEU A 187 17.65 0.61 6.62
N GLU A 188 17.23 1.70 7.26
CA GLU A 188 18.01 2.36 8.30
C GLU A 188 17.64 1.76 9.65
N LEU A 189 18.61 1.18 10.34
CA LEU A 189 18.45 0.64 11.69
C LEU A 189 18.35 1.77 12.72
N GLY A 190 17.79 1.47 13.89
CA GLY A 190 17.74 2.38 15.03
C GLY A 190 16.34 2.54 15.64
N GLN A 191 16.19 3.52 16.52
CA GLN A 191 14.92 3.75 17.21
C GLN A 191 13.85 4.26 16.23
N ARG A 192 12.68 3.63 16.26
CA ARG A 192 11.49 4.05 15.52
C ARG A 192 10.37 4.46 16.46
N THR A 193 9.51 5.33 15.95
CA THR A 193 8.31 5.78 16.62
C THR A 193 7.17 5.85 15.61
N ILE A 194 6.01 5.33 16.00
CA ILE A 194 4.75 5.49 15.29
C ILE A 194 3.77 6.16 16.26
N TYR A 195 3.13 7.22 15.80
CA TYR A 195 2.00 7.86 16.45
C TYR A 195 0.71 7.42 15.77
N ILE A 196 -0.32 7.05 16.55
CA ILE A 196 -1.64 6.68 16.06
C ILE A 196 -2.68 7.57 16.72
N ASP A 197 -3.66 8.03 15.95
CA ASP A 197 -4.74 8.90 16.44
C ASP A 197 -6.04 8.64 15.66
N LEU A 198 -7.19 8.94 16.27
CA LEU A 198 -8.53 8.79 15.74
C LEU A 198 -8.79 7.44 15.05
N LEU A 199 -8.48 6.34 15.72
CA LEU A 199 -8.79 5.02 15.21
C LEU A 199 -10.30 4.78 15.29
N ARG A 200 -10.91 4.37 14.17
CA ARG A 200 -12.34 4.12 14.05
C ARG A 200 -12.61 2.83 13.29
N ALA A 201 -13.57 2.06 13.80
CA ALA A 201 -14.27 1.04 13.03
C ALA A 201 -15.64 1.58 12.60
N GLU A 202 -16.01 1.39 11.34
CA GLU A 202 -17.22 1.99 10.76
C GLU A 202 -17.99 0.97 9.92
N SER A 203 -19.32 1.14 9.82
CA SER A 203 -20.20 0.33 8.95
C SER A 203 -20.33 0.86 7.51
N THR A 204 -19.70 2.00 7.20
CA THR A 204 -19.64 2.55 5.84
C THR A 204 -18.62 1.79 5.01
N SER A 205 -19.00 1.37 3.80
CA SER A 205 -18.05 0.88 2.82
C SER A 205 -17.22 2.03 2.25
N LEU A 206 -15.91 1.84 2.13
CA LEU A 206 -15.07 2.79 1.40
C LEU A 206 -15.44 2.84 -0.09
N PRO A 207 -15.14 3.95 -0.80
CA PRO A 207 -15.33 4.04 -2.24
C PRO A 207 -14.60 2.91 -2.97
N SER A 208 -15.29 2.20 -3.85
CA SER A 208 -14.66 1.22 -4.74
C SER A 208 -14.40 1.85 -6.11
N PRO A 209 -13.31 1.47 -6.79
CA PRO A 209 -13.12 1.84 -8.18
C PRO A 209 -14.31 1.36 -9.02
N ALA A 210 -14.61 2.09 -10.11
CA ALA A 210 -15.68 1.70 -11.02
C ALA A 210 -15.45 0.27 -11.54
N ALA A 211 -16.47 -0.57 -11.42
CA ALA A 211 -16.40 -1.94 -11.89
C ALA A 211 -16.40 -1.98 -13.42
N ASN A 212 -15.39 -2.62 -14.00
CA ASN A 212 -15.40 -3.04 -15.40
C ASN A 212 -15.38 -4.58 -15.38
N PRO A 213 -16.39 -5.27 -15.93
CA PRO A 213 -16.47 -6.73 -15.86
C PRO A 213 -15.27 -7.42 -16.51
N ASN A 214 -14.61 -6.77 -17.46
CA ASN A 214 -13.44 -7.31 -18.18
C ASN A 214 -12.10 -7.00 -17.49
N GLU A 215 -12.13 -6.34 -16.32
CA GLU A 215 -10.92 -5.95 -15.59
C GLU A 215 -10.99 -6.35 -14.12
N ILE A 216 -9.83 -6.64 -13.56
CA ILE A 216 -9.60 -6.81 -12.13
C ILE A 216 -8.75 -5.63 -11.67
N VAL A 217 -9.26 -4.82 -10.75
CA VAL A 217 -8.50 -3.68 -10.23
C VAL A 217 -7.48 -4.16 -9.18
N ILE A 218 -6.21 -3.89 -9.45
CA ILE A 218 -5.10 -4.17 -8.52
C ILE A 218 -4.90 -2.97 -7.61
N ASP A 219 -4.77 -1.78 -8.18
CA ASP A 219 -4.76 -0.52 -7.46
C ASP A 219 -5.23 0.63 -8.37
N SER A 220 -6.15 1.45 -7.86
CA SER A 220 -6.60 2.68 -8.54
C SER A 220 -6.15 3.95 -7.81
N PHE A 221 -5.36 3.79 -6.75
CA PHE A 221 -4.88 4.85 -5.87
C PHE A 221 -6.00 5.72 -5.28
N ILE A 222 -7.24 5.21 -5.21
CA ILE A 222 -8.40 5.96 -4.69
C ILE A 222 -8.34 6.12 -3.16
N ARG A 223 -7.59 5.25 -2.48
CA ARG A 223 -7.35 5.33 -1.03
C ARG A 223 -6.46 6.54 -0.70
N PRO A 224 -6.59 7.12 0.51
CA PRO A 224 -5.77 8.27 0.92
C PRO A 224 -4.31 7.96 1.20
N PHE A 225 -3.89 6.69 1.17
CA PHE A 225 -2.51 6.22 1.41
C PHE A 225 -2.05 5.26 0.29
N LEU A 226 -0.75 4.95 0.25
CA LEU A 226 -0.18 3.94 -0.66
C LEU A 226 -0.19 2.57 0.02
N GLY A 227 -0.87 1.59 -0.57
CA GLY A 227 -0.82 0.19 -0.12
C GLY A 227 0.37 -0.61 -0.70
N TRP A 228 1.50 0.06 -0.93
CA TRP A 228 2.69 -0.49 -1.57
C TRP A 228 3.87 -0.42 -0.61
N PHE A 229 4.76 -1.41 -0.69
CA PHE A 229 6.08 -1.38 -0.07
C PHE A 229 7.08 -0.74 -1.01
N PHE A 230 8.08 -0.05 -0.47
CA PHE A 230 9.14 0.60 -1.25
C PHE A 230 10.52 0.19 -0.76
N THR A 231 11.43 -0.02 -1.69
CA THR A 231 12.83 -0.42 -1.44
C THR A 231 13.81 0.62 -1.96
N GLY A 232 15.05 0.57 -1.48
CA GLY A 232 16.06 1.58 -1.79
C GLY A 232 15.72 2.94 -1.16
N ALA A 233 16.39 4.03 -1.55
CA ALA A 233 16.09 5.37 -1.07
C ALA A 233 14.90 6.03 -1.80
N VAL A 234 13.79 5.29 -1.97
CA VAL A 234 12.59 5.78 -2.65
C VAL A 234 11.75 6.65 -1.70
N GLU A 235 11.47 7.87 -2.15
CA GLU A 235 10.42 8.75 -1.62
C GLU A 235 9.14 8.52 -2.43
N ALA A 236 8.13 7.94 -1.79
CA ALA A 236 6.85 7.64 -2.43
C ALA A 236 5.71 8.49 -1.85
N GLN A 237 4.82 8.95 -2.73
CA GLN A 237 3.60 9.66 -2.33
C GLN A 237 2.49 9.47 -3.35
N LEU A 238 1.25 9.65 -2.92
CA LEU A 238 0.13 9.81 -3.84
C LEU A 238 0.26 11.11 -4.61
N THR A 239 -0.16 11.09 -5.87
CA THR A 239 -0.16 12.26 -6.74
C THR A 239 -1.44 12.32 -7.55
N THR A 240 -1.86 13.52 -7.92
CA THR A 240 -2.98 13.77 -8.84
C THR A 240 -2.53 14.83 -9.83
N GLY A 241 -2.92 14.68 -11.10
CA GLY A 241 -2.56 15.62 -12.16
C GLY A 241 -1.42 15.10 -13.03
N GLU A 242 -0.60 16.01 -13.57
CA GLU A 242 0.44 15.66 -14.54
C GLU A 242 1.53 14.75 -13.93
N PRO A 243 2.07 13.79 -14.71
CA PRO A 243 1.73 13.53 -16.11
C PRO A 243 0.46 12.67 -16.29
N LEU A 244 0.02 11.94 -15.25
CA LEU A 244 -0.98 10.88 -15.39
C LEU A 244 -2.41 11.37 -15.66
N LYS A 245 -2.73 12.62 -15.29
CA LYS A 245 -4.09 13.21 -15.29
C LYS A 245 -5.13 12.48 -14.43
N VAL A 246 -4.72 11.41 -13.76
CA VAL A 246 -5.47 10.64 -12.79
C VAL A 246 -4.69 10.54 -11.49
N ARG A 247 -5.33 10.04 -10.43
CA ARG A 247 -4.62 9.73 -9.20
C ARG A 247 -3.69 8.54 -9.43
N GLY A 248 -2.51 8.61 -8.84
CA GLY A 248 -1.49 7.59 -8.97
C GLY A 248 -0.46 7.67 -7.86
N MET A 249 0.62 6.93 -8.06
CA MET A 249 1.80 6.92 -7.23
C MET A 249 2.93 7.68 -7.92
N LYS A 250 3.64 8.51 -7.17
CA LYS A 250 4.91 9.13 -7.56
C LYS A 250 6.02 8.52 -6.70
N MET A 251 7.07 8.02 -7.34
CA MET A 251 8.28 7.52 -6.71
C MET A 251 9.46 8.39 -7.15
N SER A 252 10.15 9.03 -6.22
CA SER A 252 11.36 9.81 -6.48
C SER A 252 12.54 9.11 -5.83
N PHE A 253 13.64 8.94 -6.55
CA PHE A 253 14.80 8.22 -6.04
C PHE A 253 16.08 8.65 -6.76
N VAL A 254 17.22 8.26 -6.18
CA VAL A 254 18.53 8.31 -6.84
C VAL A 254 18.88 6.88 -7.22
N ALA A 255 18.95 6.59 -8.51
CA ALA A 255 19.49 5.32 -8.99
C ALA A 255 20.98 5.30 -8.67
N GLU A 256 21.39 4.35 -7.85
CA GLU A 256 22.77 4.11 -7.45
C GLU A 256 23.13 2.66 -7.82
N GLU A 257 24.39 2.43 -8.17
CA GLU A 257 24.88 1.07 -8.42
C GLU A 257 24.65 0.20 -7.19
N GLY A 258 24.11 -1.00 -7.39
CA GLY A 258 23.80 -1.92 -6.30
C GLY A 258 22.64 -1.50 -5.40
N LYS A 259 21.80 -0.52 -5.78
CA LYS A 259 20.54 -0.23 -5.07
C LYS A 259 19.35 -0.42 -5.98
N ILE A 260 18.29 -1.01 -5.43
CA ILE A 260 17.05 -1.27 -6.17
C ILE A 260 16.02 -0.23 -5.75
N ALA A 261 15.47 0.51 -6.72
CA ALA A 261 14.28 1.32 -6.53
C ALA A 261 13.06 0.51 -7.00
N ALA A 262 12.37 -0.13 -6.06
CA ALA A 262 11.18 -0.92 -6.36
C ALA A 262 9.97 -0.54 -5.51
N ALA A 263 8.78 -0.74 -6.09
CA ALA A 263 7.51 -0.77 -5.40
C ALA A 263 6.92 -2.18 -5.44
N VAL A 264 6.50 -2.71 -4.30
CA VAL A 264 5.93 -4.07 -4.17
C VAL A 264 4.50 -3.98 -3.66
N ARG A 265 3.60 -4.73 -4.29
CA ARG A 265 2.20 -4.88 -3.89
C ARG A 265 1.90 -6.35 -3.63
N MET A 266 1.46 -6.66 -2.42
CA MET A 266 0.93 -7.97 -2.09
C MET A 266 -0.47 -8.14 -2.69
N LEU A 267 -0.77 -9.34 -3.16
CA LEU A 267 -2.02 -9.72 -3.79
C LEU A 267 -2.57 -10.97 -3.13
N THR A 268 -3.89 -11.04 -3.01
CA THR A 268 -4.57 -12.27 -2.61
C THR A 268 -4.38 -13.33 -3.69
N PRO A 269 -3.82 -14.51 -3.37
CA PRO A 269 -3.78 -15.62 -4.31
C PRO A 269 -5.18 -15.93 -4.87
N GLY A 270 -5.26 -16.30 -6.14
CA GLY A 270 -6.50 -16.53 -6.87
C GLY A 270 -7.16 -15.27 -7.41
N LYS A 271 -6.79 -14.06 -6.95
CA LYS A 271 -7.38 -12.79 -7.43
C LYS A 271 -7.22 -12.61 -8.95
N LEU A 272 -6.12 -13.10 -9.51
CA LEU A 272 -5.80 -12.98 -10.93
C LEU A 272 -6.04 -14.27 -11.72
N ALA A 273 -6.71 -15.28 -11.16
CA ALA A 273 -6.90 -16.58 -11.80
C ALA A 273 -7.57 -16.53 -13.19
N SER A 274 -8.44 -15.55 -13.41
CA SER A 274 -9.11 -15.36 -14.70
C SER A 274 -8.46 -14.27 -15.57
N ALA A 275 -7.26 -13.80 -15.23
CA ALA A 275 -6.59 -12.72 -15.96
C ALA A 275 -5.59 -13.27 -17.00
N SER A 276 -5.46 -12.56 -18.11
CA SER A 276 -4.56 -12.88 -19.22
C SER A 276 -3.44 -11.86 -19.41
N ALA A 277 -3.56 -10.66 -18.81
CA ALA A 277 -2.56 -9.61 -18.91
C ALA A 277 -2.60 -8.63 -17.72
N LEU A 278 -1.47 -7.97 -17.45
CA LEU A 278 -1.40 -6.77 -16.60
C LEU A 278 -1.48 -5.52 -17.46
N CYS A 279 -2.21 -4.52 -16.97
CA CYS A 279 -2.33 -3.21 -17.59
C CYS A 279 -1.93 -2.14 -16.57
N LEU A 280 -1.11 -1.19 -16.97
CA LEU A 280 -0.80 -0.02 -16.15
C LEU A 280 -0.55 1.23 -16.99
N THR A 281 -0.73 2.40 -16.40
CA THR A 281 -0.22 3.66 -16.95
C THR A 281 1.04 4.07 -16.21
N ALA A 282 2.08 4.47 -16.94
CA ALA A 282 3.33 4.91 -16.34
C ALA A 282 3.98 6.06 -17.12
N ALA A 283 4.80 6.84 -16.44
CA ALA A 283 5.67 7.87 -17.02
C ALA A 283 6.96 7.97 -16.20
N ALA A 284 8.01 8.50 -16.80
CA ALA A 284 9.30 8.70 -16.14
C ALA A 284 9.87 10.09 -16.42
N ASP A 285 10.66 10.61 -15.48
CA ASP A 285 11.36 11.90 -15.62
C ASP A 285 12.61 11.77 -16.49
N LYS A 286 13.15 10.55 -16.59
CA LYS A 286 14.23 10.16 -17.49
C LYS A 286 13.86 8.85 -18.16
N ALA A 287 14.27 8.67 -19.42
CA ALA A 287 14.09 7.42 -20.13
C ALA A 287 14.64 6.24 -19.31
N THR A 288 13.84 5.18 -19.18
CA THR A 288 14.16 4.00 -18.36
C THR A 288 13.35 2.80 -18.84
N THR A 289 13.71 1.60 -18.38
CA THR A 289 12.88 0.41 -18.56
C THR A 289 12.23 0.06 -17.22
N LEU A 290 10.91 0.08 -17.14
CA LEU A 290 10.20 -0.43 -15.98
C LEU A 290 10.11 -1.96 -16.08
N LEU A 291 10.78 -2.66 -15.18
CA LEU A 291 10.60 -4.10 -14.99
C LEU A 291 9.33 -4.31 -14.15
N VAL A 292 8.43 -5.13 -14.68
CA VAL A 292 7.20 -5.57 -14.01
C VAL A 292 7.35 -7.05 -13.71
N GLN A 293 7.55 -7.39 -12.45
CA GLN A 293 7.71 -8.77 -12.00
C GLN A 293 6.45 -9.22 -11.25
N VAL A 294 6.02 -10.46 -11.47
CA VAL A 294 5.05 -11.14 -10.62
C VAL A 294 5.72 -12.32 -9.92
N GLU A 295 5.28 -12.61 -8.69
CA GLU A 295 5.73 -13.78 -7.95
C GLU A 295 4.53 -14.64 -7.54
N GLU A 296 4.66 -15.95 -7.73
CA GLU A 296 3.71 -16.97 -7.35
C GLU A 296 3.92 -17.49 -5.92
N THR A 297 2.89 -18.09 -5.34
CA THR A 297 2.97 -18.81 -4.06
C THR A 297 4.03 -19.93 -4.07
N SER A 298 4.24 -20.58 -5.20
CA SER A 298 5.27 -21.61 -5.46
C SER A 298 6.71 -21.06 -5.42
N GLY A 299 6.88 -19.74 -5.52
CA GLY A 299 8.19 -19.10 -5.72
C GLY A 299 8.57 -18.92 -7.19
N GLY A 300 7.67 -19.24 -8.13
CA GLY A 300 7.81 -18.85 -9.53
C GLY A 300 7.85 -17.32 -9.69
N LYS A 301 8.81 -16.81 -10.45
CA LYS A 301 9.01 -15.37 -10.69
C LYS A 301 9.10 -15.10 -12.17
N TYR A 302 8.35 -14.11 -12.63
CA TYR A 302 8.18 -13.81 -14.05
C TYR A 302 8.27 -12.31 -14.31
N ASN A 303 9.00 -11.94 -15.36
CA ASN A 303 9.34 -10.57 -15.73
C ASN A 303 8.68 -10.16 -17.06
N GLY A 304 8.13 -8.96 -17.07
CA GLY A 304 7.79 -8.18 -18.25
C GLY A 304 8.50 -6.83 -18.22
N PHE A 305 8.63 -6.18 -19.38
CA PHE A 305 9.40 -4.95 -19.52
C PHE A 305 8.59 -3.87 -20.23
N VAL A 306 8.63 -2.65 -19.71
CA VAL A 306 7.98 -1.48 -20.31
C VAL A 306 9.01 -0.38 -20.50
N ALA A 307 9.40 -0.11 -21.74
CA ALA A 307 10.23 1.06 -22.05
C ALA A 307 9.43 2.34 -21.80
N LEU A 308 9.94 3.23 -20.94
CA LEU A 308 9.40 4.54 -20.64
C LEU A 308 10.31 5.61 -21.25
N GLU A 309 9.69 6.60 -21.90
CA GLU A 309 10.38 7.71 -22.54
C GLU A 309 10.73 8.80 -21.53
N ASP A 310 11.72 9.63 -21.88
CA ASP A 310 12.08 10.84 -21.14
C ASP A 310 10.97 11.91 -21.24
N GLY A 311 10.98 12.91 -20.35
CA GLY A 311 10.10 14.07 -20.44
C GLY A 311 8.67 13.82 -19.98
N ARG A 312 8.45 12.81 -19.12
CA ARG A 312 7.14 12.49 -18.50
C ARG A 312 6.06 12.09 -19.50
N VAL A 313 6.44 11.48 -20.62
CA VAL A 313 5.48 10.94 -21.59
C VAL A 313 4.71 9.79 -20.96
N VAL A 314 3.38 9.92 -20.88
CA VAL A 314 2.51 8.85 -20.35
C VAL A 314 2.41 7.73 -21.37
N LYS A 315 2.66 6.51 -20.90
CA LYS A 315 2.49 5.27 -21.64
C LYS A 315 1.45 4.39 -20.97
N GLU A 316 0.47 3.93 -21.75
CA GLU A 316 -0.38 2.82 -21.35
C GLU A 316 0.30 1.51 -21.79
N ALA A 317 0.62 0.65 -20.84
CA ALA A 317 1.28 -0.62 -21.08
C ALA A 317 0.32 -1.78 -20.83
N THR A 318 0.39 -2.80 -21.69
CA THR A 318 -0.26 -4.10 -21.50
C THR A 318 0.81 -5.17 -21.63
N ILE A 319 0.95 -6.02 -20.60
CA ILE A 319 1.92 -7.10 -20.54
C ILE A 319 1.13 -8.40 -20.45
N LYS A 320 1.13 -9.19 -21.53
CA LYS A 320 0.43 -10.49 -21.50
C LYS A 320 1.21 -11.46 -20.63
N PHE A 321 0.51 -12.24 -19.82
CA PHE A 321 1.16 -13.26 -18.99
C PHE A 321 1.90 -14.31 -19.83
N SER A 322 1.42 -14.60 -21.04
CA SER A 322 2.10 -15.48 -21.99
C SER A 322 3.40 -14.91 -22.58
N GLU A 323 3.65 -13.61 -22.44
CA GLU A 323 4.85 -12.92 -22.94
C GLU A 323 5.87 -12.67 -21.81
N MET A 324 5.52 -12.96 -20.55
CA MET A 324 6.44 -12.83 -19.43
C MET A 324 7.45 -13.98 -19.43
N THR A 325 8.67 -13.66 -19.02
CA THR A 325 9.80 -14.61 -19.00
C THR A 325 10.14 -14.95 -17.56
N ALA A 326 10.44 -16.22 -17.27
CA ALA A 326 10.89 -16.60 -15.94
C ALA A 326 12.18 -15.83 -15.57
N SER A 327 12.30 -15.36 -14.34
CA SER A 327 13.56 -14.80 -13.83
C SER A 327 14.59 -15.89 -13.57
N ASP A 328 15.87 -15.53 -13.55
CA ASP A 328 16.98 -16.48 -13.30
C ASP A 328 16.90 -17.15 -11.92
N ASP A 329 16.24 -16.50 -10.96
CA ASP A 329 16.02 -16.97 -9.59
C ASP A 329 14.61 -17.57 -9.37
N SER A 330 13.86 -17.81 -10.45
CA SER A 330 12.54 -18.43 -10.39
C SER A 330 12.64 -19.87 -9.87
N LYS A 331 11.76 -20.24 -8.94
CA LYS A 331 11.65 -21.59 -8.37
C LYS A 331 10.44 -22.37 -8.90
N ASP A 332 9.91 -21.95 -10.04
CA ASP A 332 8.76 -22.61 -10.65
C ASP A 332 9.12 -24.01 -11.17
N ASP A 333 8.22 -24.97 -10.97
CA ASP A 333 8.41 -26.38 -11.31
C ASP A 333 7.84 -26.74 -12.69
N ASN A 334 6.90 -25.94 -13.20
CA ASN A 334 6.17 -26.23 -14.44
C ASN A 334 6.59 -25.32 -15.61
N GLY A 335 7.39 -24.28 -15.34
CA GLY A 335 7.95 -23.38 -16.35
C GLY A 335 6.91 -22.47 -17.01
N LYS A 336 5.77 -22.25 -16.37
CA LYS A 336 4.68 -21.42 -16.87
C LYS A 336 4.05 -20.60 -15.75
N LEU A 337 3.89 -19.30 -16.02
CA LEU A 337 3.13 -18.41 -15.14
C LEU A 337 1.68 -18.87 -14.99
N ASP A 338 1.27 -19.15 -13.75
CA ASP A 338 -0.10 -19.38 -13.30
C ASP A 338 -0.65 -18.10 -12.64
N PRO A 339 -1.53 -17.35 -13.34
CA PRO A 339 -2.15 -16.15 -12.78
C PRO A 339 -2.93 -16.38 -11.47
N GLY A 340 -3.43 -17.61 -11.25
CA GLY A 340 -4.10 -17.98 -10.01
C GLY A 340 -3.17 -18.06 -8.81
N GLN A 341 -1.87 -18.27 -9.01
CA GLN A 341 -0.89 -18.37 -7.94
C GLN A 341 -0.18 -17.04 -7.62
N ILE A 342 -0.39 -15.99 -8.43
CA ILE A 342 0.26 -14.69 -8.22
C ILE A 342 -0.13 -14.12 -6.84
N LYS A 343 0.86 -13.97 -5.96
CA LYS A 343 0.72 -13.37 -4.61
C LYS A 343 1.35 -11.99 -4.50
N GLN A 344 2.14 -11.57 -5.49
CA GLN A 344 2.89 -10.33 -5.43
C GLN A 344 3.15 -9.75 -6.81
N LEU A 345 3.09 -8.43 -6.90
CA LEU A 345 3.49 -7.62 -8.06
C LEU A 345 4.62 -6.68 -7.63
N VAL A 346 5.67 -6.59 -8.42
CA VAL A 346 6.84 -5.73 -8.19
C VAL A 346 7.07 -4.85 -9.41
N LEU A 347 7.27 -3.56 -9.17
CA LEU A 347 7.64 -2.57 -10.17
C LEU A 347 9.05 -2.09 -9.85
N ILE A 348 10.01 -2.31 -10.75
CA ILE A 348 11.42 -1.95 -10.54
C ILE A 348 11.89 -1.01 -11.64
N ASP A 349 12.49 0.12 -11.26
CA ASP A 349 13.17 0.99 -12.22
C ASP A 349 14.42 0.31 -12.77
N GLY A 350 14.50 0.06 -14.07
CA GLY A 350 15.58 -0.69 -14.70
C GLY A 350 16.91 0.06 -14.81
N ALA A 351 17.05 1.29 -14.32
CA ALA A 351 18.34 1.99 -14.35
C ALA A 351 19.43 1.26 -13.55
N PHE A 352 19.03 0.40 -12.58
CA PHE A 352 19.98 -0.48 -11.88
C PHE A 352 20.61 -1.52 -12.81
N LEU A 353 19.90 -1.99 -13.84
CA LEU A 353 20.40 -2.97 -14.81
C LEU A 353 21.38 -2.34 -15.80
N THR A 354 21.15 -1.07 -16.15
CA THR A 354 21.97 -0.36 -17.15
C THR A 354 23.12 0.42 -16.53
N GLY A 355 23.26 0.42 -15.20
CA GLY A 355 24.29 1.17 -14.48
C GLY A 355 24.26 2.66 -14.83
N SER A 356 23.06 3.24 -15.01
CA SER A 356 22.88 4.64 -15.37
C SER A 356 22.50 5.45 -14.12
N PRO A 357 23.47 5.79 -13.25
CA PRO A 357 23.15 6.43 -11.99
C PRO A 357 22.53 7.81 -12.20
N GLY A 358 21.70 8.21 -11.25
CA GLY A 358 21.17 9.56 -11.18
C GLY A 358 19.76 9.63 -10.64
N ARG A 359 19.32 10.85 -10.35
CA ARG A 359 17.95 11.11 -9.93
C ARG A 359 16.97 10.76 -11.05
N ASN A 360 15.91 10.03 -10.70
CA ASN A 360 14.77 9.77 -11.56
C ASN A 360 13.47 9.89 -10.73
N THR A 361 12.36 10.12 -11.42
CA THR A 361 11.02 10.06 -10.85
C THR A 361 10.17 9.16 -11.74
N LEU A 362 9.47 8.21 -11.14
CA LEU A 362 8.45 7.40 -11.80
C LEU A 362 7.05 7.82 -11.34
N TRP A 363 6.13 7.84 -12.28
CA TRP A 363 4.70 7.95 -12.02
C TRP A 363 4.02 6.68 -12.49
N VAL A 364 3.18 6.09 -11.63
CA VAL A 364 2.38 4.91 -11.95
C VAL A 364 0.92 5.22 -11.64
N GLY A 365 0.06 5.21 -12.65
CA GLY A 365 -1.38 5.33 -12.47
C GLY A 365 -2.03 3.97 -12.28
N ASN A 366 -3.33 3.88 -12.57
CA ASN A 366 -4.12 2.66 -12.35
C ASN A 366 -3.41 1.37 -12.77
N VAL A 367 -3.33 0.41 -11.86
CA VAL A 367 -2.83 -0.95 -12.11
C VAL A 367 -4.02 -1.90 -12.14
N ARG A 368 -4.16 -2.63 -13.24
CA ARG A 368 -5.29 -3.53 -13.50
C ARG A 368 -4.79 -4.82 -14.11
N ALA A 369 -5.64 -5.84 -14.11
CA ALA A 369 -5.46 -7.02 -14.94
C ALA A 369 -6.66 -7.18 -15.86
N ARG A 370 -6.42 -7.59 -17.11
CA ARG A 370 -7.48 -7.89 -18.07
C ARG A 370 -7.87 -9.36 -17.94
N ARG A 371 -9.17 -9.65 -17.97
CA ARG A 371 -9.66 -11.03 -18.06
C ARG A 371 -9.33 -11.64 -19.41
#